data_AF-W4M195-F1
#
_entry.id   AF-W4M195-F1
#
_cell.length_a   1.000
_cell.length_b   1.000
_cell.length_c   1.000
_cell.angle_alpha   90.00
_cell.angle_beta   90.00
_cell.angle_gamma   90.00
#
_symmetry.space_group_name_H-M   'P 1'
#
loop_
_entity.id
_entity.type
_entity.pdbx_description
1 polymer ?
#
loop_
_entity_poly.entity_id
_entity_poly.type
_entity_poly.pdbx_seq_one_letter_code
_entity_poly.pdbx_strand_id
1 'polypeptide(L)' 'MARIFIEVTPEQHQRLKAFAALRGQSIEEYVLEQTLPPEADNNQLFEEDALHALEAFLKPRIERAESGEIV' A
#
# COMPACT_ATOMS: atom_id res chain seq x y z
N MET A 1 24.16 -1.24 2.04
CA MET A 1 23.15 -1.19 3.12
C MET A 1 22.91 0.28 3.45
N ALA A 2 21.70 0.79 3.19
CA ALA A 2 21.32 2.14 3.59
C ALA A 2 20.94 2.14 5.07
N ARG A 3 21.38 3.15 5.82
CA ARG A 3 21.06 3.31 7.25
C ARG A 3 20.38 4.66 7.42
N ILE A 4 19.22 4.66 8.06
CA ILE A 4 18.43 5.85 8.33
C ILE A 4 18.63 6.23 9.79
N PHE A 5 18.87 7.52 10.06
CA PHE A 5 18.91 8.08 11.41
C PHE A 5 17.68 8.94 11.61
N ILE A 6 16.96 8.71 12.71
CA ILE A 6 15.74 9.43 13.05
C ILE A 6 15.91 9.96 14.47
N GLU A 7 15.72 11.26 14.64
CA GLU A 7 15.69 11.87 15.96
C GLU A 7 14.30 11.69 16.57
N VAL A 8 14.26 11.08 17.75
CA VAL A 8 13.02 10.85 18.52
C VAL A 8 13.27 11.20 19.97
N THR A 9 12.23 11.68 20.65
CA THR A 9 12.30 11.87 22.11
C THR A 9 12.34 10.51 22.82
N PRO A 10 12.84 10.44 24.08
CA PRO A 10 12.85 9.20 24.84
C PRO A 10 11.45 8.57 24.99
N GLU A 11 10.42 9.40 25.16
CA GLU A 11 9.02 8.96 25.26
C GLU A 11 8.50 8.38 23.93
N GLN A 12 8.83 9.01 22.80
CA GLN A 12 8.49 8.51 21.47
C GLN A 12 9.18 7.16 21.21
N HIS A 13 10.46 7.03 21.55
CA HIS A 13 11.19 5.77 21.42
C HIS A 13 10.54 4.65 22.27
N GLN A 14 10.11 4.95 23.50
CA GLN A 14 9.42 3.99 24.35
C GLN A 14 8.09 3.53 23.75
N ARG A 15 7.31 4.46 23.18
CA ARG A 15 6.07 4.14 22.46
C ARG A 15 6.34 3.26 21.24
N LEU A 16 7.29 3.63 20.38
CA LEU A 16 7.67 2.85 19.21
C LEU A 16 8.09 1.43 19.58
N LYS A 17 8.89 1.28 20.66
CA LYS A 17 9.29 -0.02 21.19
C LYS A 17 8.10 -0.87 21.67
N ALA A 18 7.15 -0.26 22.35
CA ALA A 18 5.94 -0.96 22.78
C ALA A 18 5.11 -1.44 21.57
N PHE A 19 4.92 -0.59 20.57
CA PHE A 19 4.18 -0.96 19.36
C PHE A 19 4.87 -2.07 18.55
N ALA A 20 6.19 -2.00 18.38
CA ALA A 20 6.96 -3.04 17.71
C ALA A 20 6.83 -4.39 18.45
N ALA A 21 6.97 -4.37 19.78
CA ALA A 21 6.81 -5.57 20.61
C ALA A 21 5.39 -6.16 20.55
N LEU A 22 4.35 -5.33 20.47
CA LEU A 22 2.96 -5.77 20.29
C LEU A 22 2.74 -6.48 18.95
N ARG A 23 3.47 -6.09 17.89
CA ARG A 23 3.44 -6.77 16.59
C ARG A 23 4.39 -7.97 16.51
N GLY A 24 5.21 -8.21 17.54
CA GLY A 24 6.23 -9.26 17.53
C GLY A 24 7.40 -8.96 16.58
N GLN A 25 7.57 -7.70 16.18
CA GLN A 25 8.62 -7.24 15.25
C GLN A 25 9.69 -6.44 16.01
N SER A 26 10.87 -6.32 15.41
CA SER A 26 11.89 -5.39 15.91
C SER A 26 11.48 -3.93 15.68
N ILE A 27 12.08 -3.01 16.44
CA ILE A 27 11.85 -1.56 16.26
C ILE A 27 12.27 -1.13 14.84
N GLU A 28 13.33 -1.72 14.31
CA GLU A 28 13.85 -1.39 12.98
C GLU A 28 12.84 -1.75 11.90
N GLU A 29 12.30 -2.97 11.92
CA GLU A 29 11.27 -3.44 10.99
C GLU A 29 9.99 -2.62 11.11
N TYR A 30 9.52 -2.39 12.34
CA TYR A 30 8.30 -1.63 12.60
C TYR A 30 8.40 -0.19 12.09
N VAL A 31 9.53 0.48 12.31
CA VAL A 31 9.73 1.85 11.86
C VAL A 31 9.90 1.89 10.35
N LEU A 32 10.59 0.93 9.75
CA LEU A 32 10.77 0.86 8.30
C LEU A 32 9.41 0.73 7.58
N GLU A 33 8.54 -0.18 8.03
CA GLU A 33 7.20 -0.38 7.49
C GLU A 33 6.28 0.84 7.63
N GLN A 34 6.47 1.64 8.69
CA GLN A 34 5.64 2.83 8.95
C GLN A 34 6.17 4.10 8.28
N THR A 35 7.49 4.20 8.08
CA THR A 35 8.15 5.42 7.56
C THR A 35 8.35 5.39 6.06
N LEU A 36 8.51 4.21 5.47
CA LEU A 36 8.39 4.06 4.04
C LEU A 36 6.90 4.14 3.69
N PRO A 37 6.49 4.88 2.64
CA PRO A 37 5.16 4.66 2.07
C PRO A 37 5.04 3.15 1.85
N PRO A 38 3.90 2.52 2.19
CA PRO A 38 3.75 1.08 2.05
C PRO A 38 4.26 0.74 0.67
N GLU A 39 5.39 0.02 0.63
CA GLU A 39 6.08 -0.14 -0.62
C GLU A 39 5.09 -0.74 -1.60
N ALA A 40 5.26 -0.32 -2.84
CA ALA A 40 4.57 -0.75 -4.02
C ALA A 40 4.61 -2.29 -4.26
N ASP A 41 4.81 -3.13 -3.24
CA ASP A 41 4.50 -4.57 -3.24
C ASP A 41 2.99 -4.83 -3.27
N ASN A 42 2.20 -3.86 -2.83
CA ASN A 42 0.79 -3.81 -3.14
C ASN A 42 0.52 -3.28 -4.56
N ASN A 43 1.48 -2.67 -5.25
CA ASN A 43 1.19 -2.04 -6.53
C ASN A 43 0.88 -3.08 -7.60
N GLN A 44 1.37 -4.32 -7.51
CA GLN A 44 1.00 -5.37 -8.48
C GLN A 44 -0.40 -5.94 -8.21
N LEU A 45 -0.76 -6.22 -6.95
CA LEU A 45 -2.12 -6.64 -6.58
C LEU A 45 -3.15 -5.51 -6.80
N PHE A 46 -2.79 -4.27 -6.46
CA PHE A 46 -3.65 -3.11 -6.66
C PHE A 46 -3.69 -2.67 -8.12
N GLU A 47 -2.63 -2.82 -8.92
CA GLU A 47 -2.69 -2.59 -10.36
C GLU A 47 -3.53 -3.67 -11.03
N GLU A 48 -3.36 -4.96 -10.70
CA GLU A 48 -4.19 -6.04 -11.24
C GLU A 48 -5.67 -5.88 -10.85
N ASP A 49 -5.96 -5.57 -9.59
CA ASP A 49 -7.31 -5.28 -9.11
C ASP A 49 -7.90 -4.02 -9.76
N ALA A 50 -7.10 -2.95 -9.92
CA ALA A 50 -7.53 -1.74 -10.62
C ALA A 50 -7.75 -1.98 -12.12
N LEU A 51 -6.92 -2.82 -12.74
CA LEU A 51 -7.04 -3.21 -14.15
C LEU A 51 -8.30 -4.05 -14.36
N HIS A 52 -8.57 -4.99 -13.45
CA HIS A 52 -9.80 -5.79 -13.46
C HIS A 52 -11.05 -4.93 -13.24
N ALA A 53 -11.02 -3.97 -12.30
CA ALA A 53 -12.11 -3.04 -12.09
C ALA A 53 -12.37 -2.17 -13.33
N LEU A 54 -11.30 -1.73 -14.01
CA LEU A 54 -11.39 -0.97 -15.25
C LEU A 54 -11.95 -1.82 -16.41
N GLU A 55 -11.50 -3.07 -16.56
CA GLU A 55 -11.99 -3.99 -17.59
C GLU A 55 -13.48 -4.30 -17.39
N ALA A 56 -13.91 -4.54 -16.14
CA ALA A 56 -15.30 -4.76 -15.79
C ALA A 56 -16.18 -3.52 -16.09
N PHE A 57 -15.65 -2.32 -15.90
CA PHE A 57 -16.36 -1.07 -16.24
C PHE A 57 -16.46 -0.85 -17.76
N LEU A 58 -15.42 -1.20 -18.51
CA LEU A 58 -15.35 -0.95 -19.96
C LEU A 58 -16.07 -2.02 -20.80
N LYS A 59 -16.08 -3.29 -20.40
CA LYS A 59 -16.80 -4.39 -21.08
C LYS A 59 -18.24 -4.02 -21.53
N PRO A 60 -19.13 -3.56 -20.63
CA PRO A 60 -20.51 -3.23 -21.01
C PRO A 60 -20.61 -1.96 -21.87
N ARG A 61 -19.56 -1.14 -21.97
CA ARG A 61 -19.50 0.03 -22.87
C ARG A 61 -19.02 -0.37 -24.25
N ILE A 62 -18.09 -1.32 -24.34
CA ILE A 62 -17.63 -1.92 -25.59
C ILE A 62 -18.78 -2.70 -26.22
N GLU A 63 -19.48 -3.55 -25.46
CA GLU A 63 -20.63 -4.31 -25.95
C GLU A 63 -21.74 -3.40 -26.49
N ARG A 64 -22.03 -2.26 -25.83
CA ARG A 64 -22.97 -1.25 -26.31
C ARG A 64 -22.50 -0.55 -27.59
N ALA A 65 -21.20 -0.24 -27.68
CA ALA A 65 -20.62 0.36 -28.88
C ALA A 65 -20.65 -0.63 -30.06
N GLU A 66 -20.40 -1.91 -29.82
CA GLU A 66 -20.46 -2.98 -30.82
C GLU A 66 -21.90 -3.29 -31.24
N SER A 67 -22.89 -3.19 -30.33
CA SER A 67 -24.31 -3.35 -30.65
C SER A 67 -24.95 -2.12 -31.32
N GLY A 68 -24.18 -1.04 -31.52
CA GLY A 68 -24.64 0.18 -32.19
C GLY A 68 -25.57 1.06 -31.34
N GLU A 69 -25.67 0.81 -30.03
CA GLU A 69 -26.45 1.63 -29.10
C GLU A 69 -25.53 2.68 -28.46
N ILE A 70 -25.27 3.75 -29.19
CA ILE A 70 -24.61 4.95 -28.65
C ILE A 70 -25.72 5.96 -28.32
N VAL A 71 -26.09 6.05 -27.04
CA VAL A 71 -26.86 7.17 -26.46
C VAL A 71 -26.09 7.70 -25.26
#